data_AF-A0A399M656-F1
#
_entry.id   AF-A0A399M656-F1
#
_cell.length_a   1.000
_cell.length_b   1.000
_cell.length_c   1.000
_cell.angle_alpha   90.00
_cell.angle_beta   90.00
_cell.angle_gamma   90.00
#
_symmetry.space_group_name_H-M   'P 1'
#
loop_
_entity.id
_entity.type
_entity.pdbx_description
1 polymer ?
#
loop_
_entity_poly.entity_id
_entity_poly.type
_entity_poly.pdbx_seq_one_letter_code
_entity_poly.pdbx_strand_id
1 'polypeptide(L)' 'MRVSERLRTFQAWFNPKRRRRAGVALIVLGLIGMILNPQSRWSLVFGTGIYWFFTAWSPGLRRKR' A
#
# COMPACT_ATOMS: atom_id res chain seq x y z
N MET A 1 16.48 24.40 -4.31
CA MET A 1 15.94 23.40 -3.35
C MET A 1 16.78 22.14 -3.46
N ARG A 2 17.38 21.68 -2.36
CA ARG A 2 18.28 20.51 -2.40
C ARG A 2 17.45 19.25 -2.67
N VAL A 3 17.96 18.33 -3.48
CA VAL A 3 17.29 17.06 -3.83
C VAL A 3 16.85 16.28 -2.58
N SER A 4 17.62 16.40 -1.50
CA SER A 4 17.35 15.84 -0.17
C SER A 4 16.11 16.43 0.53
N GLU A 5 15.79 17.70 0.32
CA GLU A 5 14.53 18.30 0.81
C GLU A 5 13.32 17.75 0.05
N ARG A 6 13.41 17.70 -1.29
CA ARG A 6 12.34 17.10 -2.13
C ARG A 6 12.05 15.66 -1.72
N LEU A 7 13.09 14.86 -1.46
CA LEU A 7 12.95 13.47 -1.00
C LEU A 7 12.29 13.36 0.38
N ARG A 8 12.63 14.25 1.32
CA ARG A 8 11.98 14.30 2.64
C ARG A 8 10.52 14.73 2.54
N THR A 9 10.21 15.71 1.72
CA THR A 9 8.82 16.13 1.45
C THR A 9 8.05 15.00 0.78
N PHE A 10 8.68 14.28 -0.15
CA PHE A 10 8.07 13.11 -0.80
C PHE A 10 7.83 11.99 0.20
N GLN A 11 8.78 11.67 1.08
CA GLN A 11 8.60 10.67 2.14
C GLN A 11 7.52 11.07 3.16
N ALA A 12 7.43 12.35 3.51
CA ALA A 12 6.39 12.86 4.41
C ALA A 12 5.01 12.88 3.74
N TRP A 13 4.93 13.21 2.44
CA TRP A 13 3.71 13.17 1.64
C TRP A 13 3.26 11.73 1.37
N PHE A 14 4.22 10.82 1.18
CA PHE A 14 4.07 9.38 1.09
C PHE A 14 3.88 8.75 2.48
N ASN A 15 3.01 9.39 3.25
CA ASN A 15 2.68 9.08 4.61
C ASN A 15 2.23 7.61 4.70
N PRO A 16 2.82 6.78 5.57
CA PRO A 16 2.44 5.37 5.74
C PRO A 16 0.93 5.20 5.99
N LYS A 17 0.25 6.19 6.57
CA LYS A 17 -1.22 6.20 6.71
C LYS A 17 -1.97 6.19 5.38
N ARG A 18 -1.51 6.94 4.37
CA ARG A 18 -2.16 6.98 3.03
C ARG A 18 -1.94 5.67 2.26
N ARG A 19 -0.74 5.08 2.37
CA ARG A 19 -0.46 3.77 1.78
C ARG A 19 -1.28 2.64 2.41
N ARG A 20 -1.49 2.68 3.73
CA ARG A 20 -2.41 1.74 4.40
C ARG A 20 -3.83 1.88 3.88
N ARG A 21 -4.34 3.11 3.71
CA ARG A 21 -5.67 3.35 3.13
C ARG A 21 -5.79 2.82 1.69
N ALA A 22 -4.75 3.02 0.86
CA ALA A 22 -4.71 2.48 -0.50
C ALA A 22 -4.70 0.94 -0.50
N GLY A 23 -3.91 0.30 0.37
CA GLY A 23 -3.91 -1.15 0.54
C GLY A 23 -5.28 -1.69 0.95
N VAL A 24 -5.93 -1.07 1.94
CA VAL A 24 -7.29 -1.46 2.36
C VAL A 24 -8.29 -1.31 1.22
N ALA A 25 -8.24 -0.21 0.47
CA ALA A 25 -9.15 0.01 -0.66
C ALA A 25 -8.99 -1.09 -1.74
N LEU A 26 -7.76 -1.49 -2.05
CA LEU A 26 -7.48 -2.57 -3.00
C LEU A 26 -7.94 -3.94 -2.50
N ILE A 27 -7.80 -4.22 -1.21
CA ILE A 27 -8.31 -5.45 -0.58
C ILE A 27 -9.83 -5.51 -0.71
N VAL A 28 -10.52 -4.43 -0.34
CA VAL A 28 -11.99 -4.35 -0.44
C VAL A 28 -12.45 -4.48 -1.90
N LEU A 29 -11.79 -3.79 -2.82
CA LEU A 29 -12.10 -3.89 -4.25
C LEU A 29 -11.89 -5.31 -4.79
N GLY A 30 -10.80 -5.98 -4.39
CA GLY A 30 -10.54 -7.37 -4.75
C GLY A 30 -11.61 -8.32 -4.23
N LEU A 31 -12.07 -8.15 -2.98
CA LEU A 31 -13.15 -8.94 -2.40
C LEU A 31 -14.49 -8.73 -3.13
N ILE A 32 -14.87 -7.48 -3.38
CA ILE A 32 -16.09 -7.15 -4.13
C ILE A 32 -16.01 -7.75 -5.54
N GLY A 33 -14.86 -7.63 -6.20
CA GLY A 33 -14.64 -8.18 -7.52
C GLY A 33 -14.75 -9.71 -7.57
N MET A 34 -14.20 -10.41 -6.57
CA MET A 34 -14.36 -11.86 -6.43
C MET A 34 -15.83 -12.28 -6.26
N ILE A 35 -16.64 -11.51 -5.52
CA ILE A 35 -18.06 -11.80 -5.31
C ILE A 35 -18.85 -11.56 -6.61
N LEU A 36 -18.59 -10.45 -7.30
CA LEU A 36 -19.36 -10.04 -8.48
C LEU A 36 -18.92 -10.77 -9.76
N ASN A 37 -17.65 -11.16 -9.87
CA ASN A 37 -17.11 -11.87 -11.02
C ASN A 37 -16.00 -12.85 -10.62
N PRO A 38 -16.36 -14.01 -10.04
CA PRO A 38 -15.39 -14.97 -9.52
C PRO A 38 -14.50 -15.62 -10.59
N GLN A 39 -14.89 -15.60 -11.86
CA GLN A 39 -14.06 -16.15 -12.95
C GLN A 39 -12.91 -15.22 -13.37
N SER A 40 -12.94 -13.96 -12.93
CA SER A 40 -11.90 -12.99 -13.26
C SER A 40 -10.77 -12.95 -12.24
N ARG A 41 -9.64 -12.35 -12.61
CA ARG A 41 -8.37 -12.41 -11.85
C ARG A 41 -8.30 -11.40 -10.68
N TRP A 42 -9.39 -11.24 -9.94
CA TRP A 42 -9.47 -10.32 -8.80
C TRP A 42 -8.53 -10.71 -7.64
N SER A 43 -8.06 -11.96 -7.60
CA SER A 43 -6.99 -12.43 -6.72
C SER A 43 -5.69 -11.63 -6.86
N LEU A 44 -5.38 -11.12 -8.06
CA LEU A 44 -4.21 -10.27 -8.27
C LEU A 44 -4.39 -8.89 -7.63
N VAL A 45 -5.59 -8.31 -7.74
CA VAL A 45 -5.92 -7.01 -7.14
C VAL A 45 -5.91 -7.13 -5.62
N PHE A 46 -6.50 -8.20 -5.09
CA PHE A 46 -6.50 -8.53 -3.68
C PHE A 46 -5.08 -8.74 -3.13
N GLY A 47 -4.27 -9.56 -3.80
CA GLY A 47 -2.87 -9.80 -3.44
C GLY A 47 -2.02 -8.52 -3.48
N THR A 48 -2.26 -7.65 -4.48
CA THR A 48 -1.63 -6.33 -4.55
C THR A 48 -2.02 -5.45 -3.36
N GLY A 49 -3.30 -5.45 -2.98
CA GLY A 49 -3.79 -4.73 -1.80
C GLY A 49 -3.14 -5.21 -0.50
N ILE A 50 -3.00 -6.53 -0.33
CA ILE A 50 -2.28 -7.14 0.80
C ILE A 50 -0.82 -6.69 0.82
N TYR A 51 -0.10 -6.85 -0.29
CA TYR A 51 1.29 -6.44 -0.40
C TYR A 51 1.49 -4.95 -0.05
N TRP A 52 0.63 -4.09 -0.59
CA TRP A 52 0.72 -2.65 -0.34
C TRP A 52 0.37 -2.30 1.12
N PHE A 53 -0.60 -2.99 1.71
CA PHE A 53 -0.96 -2.82 3.11
C PHE A 53 0.21 -3.17 4.05
N PHE A 54 0.88 -4.29 3.82
CA PHE A 54 2.01 -4.75 4.65
C PHE A 54 3.29 -3.94 4.41
N THR A 55 3.58 -3.53 3.17
CA THR A 55 4.72 -2.64 2.90
C THR A 55 4.52 -1.24 3.50
N ALA A 56 3.27 -0.79 3.66
CA ALA A 56 2.91 0.39 4.42
C ALA A 56 2.95 0.17 5.95
N TRP A 57 3.03 -1.08 6.40
CA TRP A 57 3.17 -1.39 7.80
C TRP A 57 4.57 -1.16 8.31
N SER A 58 5.63 -1.33 7.50
CA SER A 58 7.04 -1.25 7.96
C SER A 58 7.35 0.10 8.63
N PRO A 59 7.39 0.18 9.98
CA PRO A 59 7.68 1.42 10.67
C PRO A 59 9.14 1.48 11.13
N GLY A 60 10.00 0.49 10.86
CA GLY A 60 11.30 0.48 11.51
C GLY A 60 12.18 -0.76 11.42
N LEU A 61 12.23 -1.48 10.30
CA LEU A 61 13.29 -2.50 10.10
C LEU A 61 14.68 -1.90 9.77
N ARG A 62 14.95 -0.67 10.21
CA ARG A 62 16.28 -0.05 10.22
C ARG A 62 16.52 0.71 11.53
N ARG A 63 16.29 0.07 12.67
CA ARG A 63 16.84 0.57 13.95
C ARG A 63 17.18 -0.55 14.94
N LYS A 64 18.33 -1.19 14.71
CA LYS A 64 19.29 -1.79 15.67
C LYS A 64 20.25 -2.63 14.81
N ARG A 65 21.57 -2.46 14.82
CA ARG A 65 22.53 -1.70 15.62
C ARG A 65 23.70 -1.38 14.70
#